data_AF-A0A7V9CXU6-F1
#
_entry.id   AF-A0A7V9CXU6-F1
#
_cell.length_a   1.000
_cell.length_b   1.000
_cell.length_c   1.000
_cell.angle_alpha   90.00
_cell.angle_beta   90.00
_cell.angle_gamma   90.00
#
_symmetry.space_group_name_H-M   'P 1'
#
loop_
_entity.id
_entity.type
_entity.pdbx_description
1 polymer ?
#
loop_
_entity_poly.entity_id
_entity_poly.type
_entity_poly.pdbx_seq_one_letter_code
_entity_poly.pdbx_strand_id
1 'polypeptide(L)' 'MNLFRSEEHVDRWLGGREPGATLSVAKLSELAHAWWSDRLPPDWRPHTREQNQAVLDGLSLTGKFWRLP' A
#
# COMPACT_ATOMS: atom_id res chain seq x y z
N MET A 1 -3.31 7.60 -6.18
CA MET A 1 -4.09 6.98 -5.09
C MET A 1 -5.37 7.77 -4.94
N ASN A 2 -6.52 7.09 -4.93
CA ASN A 2 -7.83 7.73 -4.72
C ASN A 2 -8.30 7.42 -3.30
N LEU A 3 -8.93 8.39 -2.64
CA LEU A 3 -9.58 8.21 -1.35
C LEU A 3 -11.10 8.25 -1.56
N PHE A 4 -11.79 7.28 -0.97
CA PHE A 4 -13.23 7.16 -1.06
C PHE A 4 -13.83 7.10 0.33
N ARG A 5 -15.05 7.62 0.46
CA ARG A 5 -15.80 7.59 1.73
C ARG A 5 -16.24 6.17 2.11
N SER A 6 -16.50 5.31 1.12
CA SER A 6 -16.97 3.94 1.29
C SER A 6 -16.74 3.12 0.02
N GLU A 7 -16.87 1.79 0.14
CA GLU A 7 -16.75 0.85 -1.00
C GLU A 7 -17.83 1.08 -2.06
N GLU A 8 -19.05 1.48 -1.67
CA GLU A 8 -20.11 1.86 -2.64
C GLU A 8 -19.66 2.98 -3.60
N HIS A 9 -18.88 3.94 -3.10
CA HIS A 9 -18.33 4.99 -3.95
C HIS A 9 -17.24 4.48 -4.89
N VAL A 10 -16.51 3.43 -4.50
CA VAL A 10 -15.55 2.76 -5.36
C VAL A 10 -16.29 2.09 -6.52
N ASP A 11 -17.33 1.30 -6.23
CA ASP A 11 -18.11 0.60 -7.25
C ASP A 11 -18.73 1.56 -8.27
N ARG A 12 -19.36 2.64 -7.76
CA ARG A 12 -19.93 3.69 -8.62
C ARG A 12 -18.86 4.38 -9.47
N TRP A 13 -17.69 4.66 -8.90
CA TRP A 13 -16.59 5.30 -9.62
C TRP A 13 -15.97 4.35 -10.65
N LEU A 14 -15.87 3.05 -10.36
CA LEU A 14 -15.33 2.06 -11.30
C LEU A 14 -16.19 1.93 -12.54
N GLY A 15 -17.52 1.94 -12.39
CA GLY A 15 -18.46 1.94 -13.52
C GLY A 15 -18.28 0.74 -14.46
N GLY A 16 -17.92 -0.42 -13.91
CA GLY A 16 -17.66 -1.66 -14.67
C GLY A 16 -16.21 -1.89 -15.09
N ARG A 17 -15.28 -0.99 -14.76
CA ARG A 17 -13.84 -1.24 -14.91
C ARG A 17 -13.34 -2.19 -13.82
N GLU A 18 -12.37 -3.02 -14.17
CA GLU A 18 -11.69 -3.89 -13.20
C GLU A 18 -11.04 -3.06 -12.08
N PRO A 19 -11.29 -3.39 -10.80
CA PRO A 19 -10.65 -2.72 -9.68
C PRO A 19 -9.16 -3.05 -9.60
N GLY A 20 -8.38 -2.12 -9.03
CA GLY A 20 -7.08 -2.42 -8.45
C GLY A 20 -7.23 -3.05 -7.07
N ALA A 21 -6.34 -2.71 -6.14
CA ALA A 21 -6.53 -3.04 -4.73
C ALA A 21 -7.12 -1.86 -3.93
N THR A 22 -7.96 -2.19 -2.95
CA THR A 22 -8.43 -1.28 -1.91
C THR A 22 -7.82 -1.68 -0.57
N LEU A 23 -7.65 -0.70 0.31
CA LEU A 23 -7.31 -0.93 1.72
C LEU A 23 -7.92 0.19 2.57
N SER A 24 -8.08 -0.07 3.86
CA SER A 24 -8.57 0.94 4.80
C SER A 24 -7.53 2.05 5.00
N VAL A 25 -7.99 3.25 5.39
CA VAL A 25 -7.09 4.38 5.73
C VAL A 25 -6.17 4.02 6.91
N ALA A 26 -6.65 3.23 7.87
CA ALA A 26 -5.83 2.73 8.96
C ALA A 26 -4.67 1.85 8.45
N LYS A 27 -4.97 0.90 7.57
CA LYS A 27 -3.95 0.05 6.94
C LYS A 27 -2.98 0.85 6.07
N LEU A 28 -3.45 1.93 5.44
CA LEU A 28 -2.60 2.84 4.67
C LEU A 28 -1.62 3.59 5.59
N SER A 29 -2.10 4.03 6.75
CA SER A 29 -1.24 4.66 7.76
C SER A 29 -0.19 3.67 8.27
N GLU A 30 -0.57 2.43 8.57
CA GLU A 30 0.38 1.38 8.95
C GLU A 30 1.45 1.16 7.87
N LEU A 31 1.03 1.07 6.60
CA LEU A 31 1.94 0.98 5.46
C LEU A 31 2.90 2.15 5.39
N ALA A 32 2.40 3.38 5.52
CA ALA A 32 3.23 4.58 5.45
C ALA A 32 4.30 4.61 6.56
N HIS A 33 3.93 4.24 7.80
CA HIS A 33 4.89 4.17 8.91
C HIS A 33 5.93 3.07 8.67
N ALA A 34 5.49 1.87 8.30
CA ALA A 34 6.42 0.76 8.04
C ALA A 34 7.37 1.07 6.86
N TRP A 35 6.90 1.81 5.86
CA TRP A 35 7.69 2.15 4.68
C TRP A 35 8.73 3.24 4.90
N TRP A 36 8.45 4.19 5.80
CA TRP A 36 9.22 5.45 5.89
C TRP A 36 9.78 5.76 7.28
N SER A 37 9.49 4.95 8.31
CA SER A 37 9.89 5.24 9.69
C SER A 37 11.40 5.36 9.89
N ASP A 38 12.21 4.76 9.02
CA ASP A 38 13.66 4.73 9.10
C ASP A 38 14.35 5.71 8.13
N ARG A 39 13.61 6.61 7.48
CA ARG A 39 14.12 7.51 6.42
C ARG A 39 15.00 8.68 6.90
N LEU A 40 14.92 9.03 8.18
CA LEU A 40 15.54 10.24 8.72
C LEU A 40 17.05 10.17 9.06
N PRO A 41 17.66 9.01 9.38
CA PRO A 41 19.09 8.90 9.62
C PRO A 41 19.94 9.39 8.44
N PRO A 42 21.11 10.00 8.69
CA PRO A 42 21.95 10.60 7.65
C PRO A 42 22.59 9.57 6.69
N ASP A 43 22.70 8.33 7.14
CA ASP A 43 23.21 7.19 6.38
C ASP A 43 22.10 6.38 5.68
N TRP A 44 20.85 6.88 5.73
CA TRP A 44 19.72 6.21 5.12
C TRP A 44 19.98 5.91 3.65
N ARG A 45 19.56 4.70 3.26
CA ARG A 45 19.50 4.27 1.87
C ARG A 45 18.09 3.80 1.58
N PRO A 46 17.59 4.00 0.35
CA PRO A 46 16.33 3.40 -0.06
C PRO A 46 16.32 1.89 0.21
N HIS A 47 15.22 1.40 0.77
CA HIS A 47 14.98 -0.02 0.91
C HIS A 47 15.18 -0.76 -0.42
N THR A 48 15.78 -1.94 -0.37
CA THR A 48 15.80 -2.87 -1.50
C THR A 48 14.38 -3.35 -1.81
N ARG A 49 14.22 -3.97 -2.98
CA ARG A 49 12.96 -4.63 -3.35
C ARG A 49 12.53 -5.65 -2.30
N GLU A 50 13.46 -6.46 -1.81
CA GLU A 50 13.19 -7.53 -0.83
C GLU A 50 12.74 -6.95 0.50
N GLN A 51 13.36 -5.85 0.95
CA GLN A 51 12.96 -5.13 2.16
C GLN A 51 11.54 -4.55 2.02
N ASN A 52 11.24 -3.91 0.90
CA ASN A 52 9.89 -3.38 0.65
C ASN A 52 8.83 -4.48 0.50
N GLN A 53 9.18 -5.61 -0.13
CA GLN A 53 8.27 -6.77 -0.21
C GLN A 53 8.00 -7.34 1.19
N ALA A 54 9.01 -7.42 2.05
CA ALA A 54 8.84 -7.86 3.44
C ALA A 54 7.91 -6.94 4.25
N VAL A 55 7.94 -5.62 3.99
CA VAL A 55 6.97 -4.68 4.58
C VAL A 55 5.54 -4.99 4.13
N LEU A 56 5.33 -5.23 2.83
CA LEU A 56 3.99 -5.59 2.31
C LEU A 56 3.49 -6.91 2.91
N ASP A 57 4.35 -7.94 2.91
CA ASP A 57 4.02 -9.26 3.44
C ASP A 57 3.72 -9.19 4.95
N GLY A 58 4.51 -8.43 5.71
CA GLY A 58 4.31 -8.21 7.16
C GLY A 58 3.01 -7.48 7.50
N LEU A 59 2.49 -6.65 6.59
CA LEU A 59 1.19 -5.98 6.75
C LEU A 59 0.01 -6.78 6.21
N SER A 60 0.26 -8.02 5.76
CA SER A 60 -0.71 -8.90 5.08
C SER A 60 -1.25 -8.31 3.77
N LEU A 61 -0.51 -7.39 3.14
CA LEU A 61 -0.80 -6.87 1.81
C LEU A 61 -0.25 -7.85 0.77
N THR A 62 -1.04 -8.90 0.50
CA THR A 62 -0.63 -10.04 -0.35
C THR A 62 -1.49 -10.17 -1.60
N GLY A 63 -1.01 -10.91 -2.60
CA GLY A 63 -1.68 -11.09 -3.90
C GLY A 63 -0.96 -10.36 -5.04
N LYS A 64 -1.38 -10.59 -6.29
CA LYS A 64 -0.65 -10.15 -7.48
C LYS A 64 -0.39 -8.64 -7.51
N PHE A 65 -1.34 -7.83 -7.05
CA PHE A 65 -1.20 -6.37 -6.98
C PHE A 65 -0.05 -5.91 -6.06
N TRP A 66 0.22 -6.65 -4.99
CA TRP A 66 1.20 -6.32 -3.96
C TRP A 66 2.56 -7.00 -4.17
N ARG A 67 2.78 -7.62 -5.32
CA ARG A 67 4.09 -8.19 -5.67
C ARG A 67 4.89 -7.16 -6.44
N LEU A 68 5.99 -6.70 -5.85
CA LEU A 68 6.89 -5.76 -6.49
C LEU A 68 7.60 -6.43 -7.69
N PRO A 69 7.80 -5.71 -8.82
CA PRO A 69 8.43 -6.24 -10.03
C PRO A 69 9.91 -6.59 -9.84
#